data_AF-A0A6P1IJ87-F1
#
_entry.id   AF-A0A6P1IJ87-F1
#
_cell.length_a   1.000
_cell.length_b   1.000
_cell.length_c   1.000
_cell.angle_alpha   90.00
_cell.angle_beta   90.00
_cell.angle_gamma   90.00
#
_symmetry.space_group_name_H-M   'P 1'
#
loop_
_entity.id
_entity.type
_entity.pdbx_description
1 polymer ?
#
loop_
_entity_poly.entity_id
_entity_poly.type
_entity_poly.pdbx_seq_one_letter_code
_entity_poly.pdbx_strand_id
1 'polypeptide(L)'
;MVPPDYETDASVQPYRMSIEHQASRSCRTKKARPLGYVWYCSIALFFTLSSWVLILQQINFDLAVERGLVVPDVVNIALTLENFWIQGGLLQWSNPFIGITIFYGWTWFLHPALCYAENVVLIMASIAMFRRVGLQKLKAPSWTILGLLGNPYLVLAMPGPNKEIPLLLLTLYLVDCLLRDDRRWWSALGFCALMYTLRDGYGLFLMLCVCSLWVLDKRERHLPAMMLGLLATAACLFGPLASIAPVLGRNLAIYQDLISSQPVGGLASALALDPLSTLDGLTLYGLRLMYNLLSMALFPVLHNQEGQVYWIGLGYWLFGILILAALLGCALRTQSNSRSDRHRRLGAALGLCVWFMVSLSLFVQPRYLMPILPIAFAALGTVSSRSRWLCISTAVAISLTAILINQVLERASLEVGPEQFATPPYIWQS
;
A
#
# COMPACT_ATOMS: atom_id res chain seq x y z
N MET A 1 -32.95 -43.04 -68.52
CA MET A 1 -31.97 -42.39 -67.62
C MET A 1 -32.77 -41.48 -66.70
N VAL A 2 -32.97 -41.92 -65.47
CA VAL A 2 -33.77 -41.27 -64.43
C VAL A 2 -32.77 -40.79 -63.37
N PRO A 3 -32.76 -39.50 -62.99
CA PRO A 3 -31.94 -39.06 -61.86
C PRO A 3 -32.64 -39.44 -60.54
N PRO A 4 -31.88 -39.82 -59.50
CA PRO A 4 -32.45 -40.29 -58.24
C PRO A 4 -32.92 -39.14 -57.35
N ASP A 5 -34.00 -39.45 -56.63
CA ASP A 5 -34.61 -38.67 -55.56
C ASP A 5 -33.63 -38.43 -54.40
N TYR A 6 -33.57 -37.18 -53.93
CA TYR A 6 -32.97 -36.86 -52.63
C TYR A 6 -34.07 -36.85 -51.57
N GLU A 7 -34.12 -37.93 -50.79
CA GLU A 7 -34.85 -37.98 -49.52
C GLU A 7 -34.25 -36.96 -48.55
N THR A 8 -35.10 -36.10 -48.00
CA THR A 8 -34.75 -35.11 -47.00
C THR A 8 -34.88 -35.74 -45.61
N ASP A 9 -33.73 -36.04 -45.00
CA ASP A 9 -33.63 -36.51 -43.62
C ASP A 9 -34.13 -35.43 -42.64
N ALA A 10 -35.34 -35.64 -42.14
CA ALA A 10 -35.90 -34.92 -41.00
C ALA A 10 -35.42 -35.57 -39.69
N SER A 11 -34.21 -35.24 -39.21
CA SER A 11 -33.80 -35.65 -37.86
C SER A 11 -32.67 -34.82 -37.24
N VAL A 12 -32.81 -33.50 -37.11
CA VAL A 12 -31.97 -32.73 -36.18
C VAL A 12 -32.79 -31.63 -35.52
N GLN A 13 -33.32 -31.88 -34.32
CA GLN A 13 -33.26 -30.96 -33.16
C GLN A 13 -34.04 -31.51 -31.96
N PRO A 14 -33.33 -32.01 -30.94
CA PRO A 14 -33.65 -31.58 -29.59
C PRO A 14 -32.36 -31.38 -28.77
N TYR A 15 -31.61 -30.31 -29.03
CA TYR A 15 -30.42 -29.99 -28.21
C TYR A 15 -30.32 -28.52 -27.77
N ARG A 16 -31.35 -27.71 -28.05
CA ARG A 16 -31.36 -26.28 -27.66
C ARG A 16 -32.09 -25.95 -26.36
N MET A 17 -32.87 -26.87 -25.77
CA MET A 17 -33.64 -26.58 -24.54
C MET A 17 -32.96 -26.97 -23.22
N SER A 18 -31.78 -27.61 -23.22
CA SER A 18 -31.09 -27.97 -21.97
C SER A 18 -30.10 -26.90 -21.45
N ILE A 19 -29.73 -25.93 -22.28
CA ILE A 19 -28.76 -24.88 -21.90
C ILE A 19 -29.42 -23.77 -21.08
N GLU A 20 -30.68 -23.41 -21.38
CA GLU A 20 -31.38 -22.34 -20.65
C GLU A 20 -31.81 -22.76 -19.24
N HIS A 21 -32.11 -24.05 -19.01
CA HIS A 21 -32.46 -24.55 -17.68
C HIS A 21 -31.27 -24.82 -16.75
N GLN A 22 -30.04 -24.91 -17.26
CA GLN A 22 -28.83 -24.91 -16.42
C GLN A 22 -28.31 -23.51 -16.11
N ALA A 23 -28.57 -22.52 -16.97
CA ALA A 23 -28.19 -21.13 -16.71
C ALA A 23 -29.00 -20.49 -15.57
N SER A 24 -30.29 -20.82 -15.43
CA SER A 24 -31.18 -20.20 -14.44
C SER A 24 -31.03 -20.74 -13.00
N ARG A 25 -30.40 -21.91 -12.80
CA ARG A 25 -30.21 -22.52 -11.46
C ARG A 25 -28.91 -22.12 -10.75
N SER A 26 -28.04 -21.34 -11.39
CA SER A 26 -26.73 -20.94 -10.84
C SER A 26 -26.78 -19.74 -9.88
N CYS A 27 -27.91 -19.02 -9.81
CA CYS A 27 -28.05 -17.85 -8.92
C CYS A 27 -28.45 -18.23 -7.48
N ARG A 28 -27.92 -19.34 -6.94
CA ARG A 28 -27.89 -19.52 -5.47
C ARG A 28 -26.94 -18.48 -4.93
N THR A 29 -27.49 -17.36 -4.45
CA THR A 29 -26.78 -16.34 -3.68
C THR A 29 -26.00 -17.06 -2.57
N LYS A 30 -24.69 -17.24 -2.77
CA LYS A 30 -23.82 -17.87 -1.78
C LYS A 30 -23.94 -17.03 -0.51
N LYS A 31 -24.58 -17.59 0.52
CA LYS A 31 -24.70 -16.94 1.84
C LYS A 31 -23.32 -16.42 2.22
N ALA A 32 -23.24 -15.12 2.49
CA ALA A 32 -22.00 -14.48 2.88
C ALA A 32 -21.43 -15.23 4.10
N ARG A 33 -20.14 -15.58 4.06
CA ARG A 33 -19.47 -16.22 5.21
C ARG A 33 -19.69 -15.32 6.44
N PRO A 34 -20.13 -15.87 7.59
CA PRO A 34 -20.24 -15.09 8.81
C PRO A 34 -18.87 -14.51 9.17
N LEU A 35 -18.86 -13.26 9.62
CA LEU A 35 -17.64 -12.64 10.14
C LEU A 35 -17.28 -13.33 11.46
N GLY A 36 -16.04 -13.79 11.61
CA GLY A 36 -15.57 -14.40 12.86
C GLY A 36 -15.27 -13.36 13.93
N TYR A 37 -15.19 -13.77 15.19
CA TYR A 37 -14.91 -12.91 16.36
C TYR A 37 -13.71 -11.96 16.16
N VAL A 38 -12.65 -12.43 15.49
CA VAL A 38 -11.45 -11.62 15.19
C VAL A 38 -11.79 -10.30 14.49
N TRP A 39 -12.80 -10.27 13.60
CA TRP A 39 -13.20 -9.03 12.93
C TRP A 39 -13.75 -8.01 13.91
N TYR A 40 -14.72 -8.41 14.73
CA TYR A 40 -15.36 -7.51 15.68
C TYR A 40 -14.34 -7.02 16.72
N CYS A 41 -13.48 -7.90 17.22
CA CYS A 41 -12.42 -7.51 18.16
C CYS A 41 -11.42 -6.53 17.52
N SER A 42 -10.97 -6.78 16.29
CA SER A 42 -10.04 -5.87 15.59
C SER A 42 -10.66 -4.51 15.31
N ILE A 43 -11.93 -4.46 14.90
CA ILE A 43 -12.66 -3.21 14.67
C ILE A 43 -12.82 -2.43 15.97
N ALA A 44 -13.30 -3.07 17.03
CA ALA A 44 -13.49 -2.43 18.33
C ALA A 44 -12.17 -1.91 18.88
N LEU A 45 -11.10 -2.72 18.83
CA LEU A 45 -9.78 -2.33 19.29
C LEU A 45 -9.23 -1.15 18.50
N PHE A 46 -9.31 -1.19 17.16
CA PHE A 46 -8.82 -0.10 16.30
C PHE A 46 -9.48 1.23 16.65
N PHE A 47 -10.82 1.28 16.66
CA PHE A 47 -11.53 2.53 16.94
C PHE A 47 -11.36 3.00 18.38
N THR A 48 -11.26 2.07 19.36
CA THR A 48 -11.00 2.43 20.75
C THR A 48 -9.63 3.09 20.90
N LEU A 49 -8.58 2.48 20.33
CA LEU A 49 -7.23 3.04 20.37
C LEU A 49 -7.15 4.37 19.63
N SER A 50 -7.75 4.49 18.44
CA SER A 50 -7.77 5.76 17.69
C SER A 50 -8.52 6.87 18.41
N SER A 51 -9.63 6.55 19.08
CA SER A 51 -10.37 7.53 19.90
C SER A 51 -9.54 7.96 21.11
N TRP A 52 -8.84 7.03 21.75
CA TRP A 52 -7.95 7.34 22.87
C TRP A 52 -6.80 8.26 22.45
N VAL A 53 -6.17 8.01 21.30
CA VAL A 53 -5.13 8.88 20.73
C VAL A 53 -5.68 10.28 20.44
N LEU A 54 -6.87 10.36 19.81
CA LEU A 54 -7.53 11.64 19.58
C LEU A 54 -7.74 12.41 20.89
N ILE A 55 -8.33 11.78 21.90
CA ILE A 55 -8.59 12.42 23.21
C ILE A 55 -7.30 12.91 23.85
N LEU A 56 -6.22 12.12 23.81
CA LEU A 56 -4.93 12.55 24.35
C LEU A 56 -4.35 13.75 23.61
N GLN A 57 -4.40 13.76 22.27
CA GLN A 57 -3.95 14.90 21.49
C GLN A 57 -4.75 16.18 21.82
N GLN A 58 -6.05 16.04 22.12
CA GLN A 58 -6.91 17.18 22.50
C GLN A 58 -6.63 17.68 23.94
N ILE A 59 -6.30 16.80 24.88
CA ILE A 59 -6.06 17.18 26.29
C ILE A 59 -4.65 17.74 26.50
N ASN A 60 -3.64 17.12 25.90
CA ASN A 60 -2.24 17.49 26.09
C ASN A 60 -1.44 17.16 24.82
N PHE A 61 -1.43 18.12 23.89
CA PHE A 61 -0.75 17.96 22.60
C PHE A 61 0.77 17.81 22.78
N ASP A 62 1.39 18.56 23.68
CA ASP A 62 2.84 18.51 23.92
C ASP A 62 3.27 17.12 24.38
N LEU A 63 2.55 16.54 25.35
CA LEU A 63 2.79 15.16 25.79
C LEU A 63 2.56 14.14 24.66
N ALA A 64 1.60 14.40 23.77
CA ALA A 64 1.36 13.53 22.62
C ALA A 64 2.51 13.61 21.60
N VAL A 65 3.11 14.78 21.40
CA VAL A 65 4.30 14.99 20.58
C VAL A 65 5.52 14.31 21.20
N GLU A 66 5.78 14.54 22.49
CA GLU A 66 6.88 13.92 23.24
C GLU A 66 6.88 12.39 23.11
N ARG A 67 5.70 11.78 23.19
CA ARG A 67 5.50 10.32 23.09
C ARG A 67 5.44 9.79 21.65
N GLY A 68 5.56 10.65 20.64
CA GLY A 68 5.43 10.24 19.23
C GLY A 68 4.06 9.67 18.88
N LEU A 69 3.00 10.18 19.50
CA LEU A 69 1.60 9.84 19.16
C LEU A 69 1.06 10.71 18.01
N VAL A 70 1.81 11.72 17.60
CA VAL A 70 1.47 12.63 16.51
C VAL A 70 2.16 12.17 15.23
N VAL A 71 1.39 12.11 14.14
CA VAL A 71 1.93 11.75 12.82
C VAL A 71 2.36 13.02 12.09
N PRO A 72 3.65 13.19 11.73
CA PRO A 72 4.15 14.42 11.10
C PRO A 72 3.39 14.79 9.81
N ASP A 73 3.11 13.78 8.98
CA ASP A 73 2.37 13.96 7.73
C ASP A 73 0.95 14.52 7.99
N VAL A 74 0.29 14.15 9.10
CA VAL A 74 -1.05 14.64 9.45
C VAL A 74 -1.00 16.12 9.85
N VAL A 75 -0.01 16.49 10.67
CA VAL A 75 0.22 17.90 11.07
C VAL A 75 0.55 18.76 9.86
N ASN A 76 1.47 18.31 9.01
CA ASN A 76 1.88 19.05 7.80
C ASN A 76 0.71 19.25 6.84
N ILE A 77 -0.14 18.25 6.66
CA ILE A 77 -1.35 18.36 5.82
C ILE A 77 -2.34 19.35 6.46
N ALA A 78 -2.57 19.27 7.78
CA ALA A 78 -3.44 20.20 8.49
C ALA A 78 -3.00 21.66 8.32
N LEU A 79 -1.71 21.95 8.54
CA LEU A 79 -1.13 23.28 8.33
C LEU A 79 -1.24 23.72 6.86
N THR A 80 -1.08 22.78 5.92
CA THR A 80 -1.22 23.07 4.50
C THR A 80 -2.66 23.46 4.15
N LEU A 81 -3.66 22.74 4.67
CA LEU A 81 -5.08 23.07 4.47
C LEU A 81 -5.42 24.43 5.09
N GLU A 82 -4.90 24.73 6.27
CA GLU A 82 -5.06 26.02 6.92
C GLU A 82 -4.46 27.17 6.11
N ASN A 83 -3.22 27.01 5.63
CA ASN A 83 -2.56 28.00 4.80
C ASN A 83 -3.31 28.22 3.48
N PHE A 84 -3.82 27.15 2.85
CA PHE A 84 -4.65 27.26 1.65
C PHE A 84 -5.94 28.04 1.92
N TRP A 85 -6.55 27.83 3.08
CA TRP A 85 -7.76 28.53 3.48
C TRP A 85 -7.51 30.03 3.69
N ILE A 86 -6.50 30.38 4.49
CA ILE A 86 -6.15 31.77 4.80
C ILE A 86 -5.76 32.54 3.53
N GLN A 87 -5.07 31.89 2.58
CA GLN A 87 -4.57 32.53 1.37
C GLN A 87 -5.57 32.49 0.18
N GLY A 88 -6.79 31.96 0.36
CA GLY A 88 -7.81 31.89 -0.70
C GLY A 88 -7.44 30.98 -1.89
N GLY A 89 -6.57 30.00 -1.68
CA GLY A 89 -5.73 29.38 -2.71
C GLY A 89 -6.26 28.11 -3.39
N LEU A 90 -7.58 27.86 -3.45
CA LEU A 90 -8.13 26.67 -4.14
C LEU A 90 -7.75 26.60 -5.63
N LEU A 91 -7.45 27.75 -6.25
CA LEU A 91 -7.11 27.88 -7.68
C LEU A 91 -5.60 28.03 -7.94
N GLN A 92 -4.73 27.86 -6.93
CA GLN A 92 -3.29 27.88 -7.19
C GLN A 92 -2.89 26.61 -7.96
N TRP A 93 -2.53 26.80 -9.25
CA TRP A 93 -2.14 25.75 -10.19
C TRP A 93 -0.94 24.89 -9.73
N SER A 94 -0.20 25.34 -8.72
CA SER A 94 0.95 24.64 -8.14
C SER A 94 0.60 23.79 -6.91
N ASN A 95 -0.67 23.62 -6.54
CA ASN A 95 -1.05 22.86 -5.34
C ASN A 95 -0.71 21.36 -5.50
N PRO A 96 0.26 20.80 -4.77
CA PRO A 96 0.61 19.39 -4.86
C PRO A 96 -0.37 18.48 -4.07
N PHE A 97 -1.38 19.05 -3.42
CA PHE A 97 -2.32 18.38 -2.52
C PHE A 97 -3.80 18.53 -2.95
N ILE A 98 -4.06 18.68 -4.25
CA ILE A 98 -5.42 18.82 -4.79
C ILE A 98 -6.33 17.68 -4.33
N GLY A 99 -5.87 16.43 -4.41
CA GLY A 99 -6.66 15.28 -3.99
C GLY A 99 -7.01 15.33 -2.50
N ILE A 100 -6.08 15.74 -1.64
CA ILE A 100 -6.33 15.84 -0.20
C ILE A 100 -7.36 16.92 0.08
N THR A 101 -7.28 18.04 -0.64
CA THR A 101 -8.24 19.14 -0.53
C THR A 101 -9.64 18.71 -0.99
N ILE A 102 -9.75 17.85 -2.00
CA ILE A 102 -11.05 17.30 -2.43
C ILE A 102 -11.68 16.43 -1.34
N PHE A 103 -10.88 15.58 -0.69
CA PHE A 103 -11.38 14.69 0.37
C PHE A 103 -11.67 15.48 1.65
N TYR A 104 -10.67 16.13 2.23
CA TYR A 104 -10.80 16.75 3.56
C TYR A 104 -11.18 18.24 3.54
N GLY A 105 -11.14 18.92 2.39
CA GLY A 105 -11.36 20.37 2.36
C GLY A 105 -12.76 20.78 2.83
N TRP A 106 -13.78 19.97 2.55
CA TRP A 106 -15.14 20.25 3.02
C TRP A 106 -15.32 19.97 4.52
N THR A 107 -14.72 18.90 5.06
CA THR A 107 -14.74 18.66 6.51
C THR A 107 -13.94 19.72 7.24
N TRP A 108 -12.78 20.09 6.71
CA TRP A 108 -11.95 21.17 7.23
C TRP A 108 -12.70 22.50 7.27
N PHE A 109 -13.42 22.84 6.19
CA PHE A 109 -14.24 24.04 6.10
C PHE A 109 -15.35 24.08 7.16
N LEU A 110 -16.02 22.96 7.42
CA LEU A 110 -17.07 22.89 8.43
C LEU A 110 -16.49 22.95 9.85
N HIS A 111 -15.53 22.07 10.15
CA HIS A 111 -14.79 22.04 11.41
C HIS A 111 -13.63 21.02 11.30
N PRO A 112 -12.37 21.38 11.60
CA PRO A 112 -11.20 20.49 11.47
C PRO A 112 -11.33 19.11 12.15
N ALA A 113 -11.97 19.04 13.33
CA ALA A 113 -12.24 17.78 14.01
C ALA A 113 -13.13 16.78 13.22
N LEU A 114 -13.89 17.23 12.22
CA LEU A 114 -14.70 16.36 11.35
C LEU A 114 -13.85 15.47 10.45
N CYS A 115 -12.56 15.78 10.26
CA CYS A 115 -11.64 14.90 9.55
C CYS A 115 -11.53 13.51 10.21
N TYR A 116 -11.67 13.41 11.55
CA TYR A 116 -11.74 12.13 12.24
C TYR A 116 -12.98 11.32 11.82
N ALA A 117 -14.15 11.97 11.74
CA ALA A 117 -15.39 11.32 11.32
C ALA A 117 -15.30 10.85 9.85
N GLU A 118 -14.71 11.66 8.98
CA GLU A 118 -14.44 11.26 7.59
C GLU A 118 -13.49 10.05 7.53
N ASN A 119 -12.41 10.06 8.30
CA ASN A 119 -11.51 8.92 8.42
C ASN A 119 -12.25 7.64 8.87
N VAL A 120 -13.16 7.75 9.84
CA VAL A 120 -13.99 6.61 10.28
C VAL A 120 -14.81 6.07 9.12
N VAL A 121 -15.47 6.94 8.34
CA VAL A 121 -16.26 6.54 7.17
C VAL A 121 -15.38 5.84 6.12
N LEU A 122 -14.21 6.40 5.81
CA LEU A 122 -13.27 5.83 4.83
C LEU A 122 -12.71 4.47 5.28
N ILE A 123 -12.39 4.31 6.58
CA ILE A 123 -11.96 3.02 7.14
C ILE A 123 -13.09 2.00 7.11
N MET A 124 -14.32 2.37 7.48
CA MET A 124 -15.47 1.47 7.39
C MET A 124 -15.77 1.04 5.96
N ALA A 125 -15.66 1.96 4.99
CA ALA A 125 -15.74 1.64 3.58
C ALA A 125 -14.60 0.70 3.15
N SER A 126 -13.38 0.90 3.67
CA SER A 126 -12.23 0.03 3.41
C SER A 126 -12.44 -1.38 3.98
N ILE A 127 -13.00 -1.51 5.19
CA ILE A 127 -13.36 -2.79 5.81
C ILE A 127 -14.40 -3.53 4.94
N ALA A 128 -15.46 -2.83 4.51
CA ALA A 128 -16.49 -3.39 3.65
C ALA A 128 -15.90 -3.85 2.30
N MET A 129 -15.00 -3.06 1.73
CA MET A 129 -14.34 -3.38 0.47
C MET A 129 -13.36 -4.55 0.63
N PHE A 130 -12.62 -4.59 1.72
CA PHE A 130 -11.72 -5.70 2.05
C PHE A 130 -12.49 -7.01 2.28
N ARG A 131 -13.68 -6.96 2.86
CA ARG A 131 -14.56 -8.14 2.95
C ARG A 131 -14.87 -8.72 1.57
N ARG A 132 -15.19 -7.85 0.59
CA ARG A 132 -15.46 -8.25 -0.79
C ARG A 132 -14.20 -8.77 -1.49
N VAL A 133 -13.11 -8.02 -1.44
CA VAL A 133 -11.86 -8.35 -2.15
C VAL A 133 -11.12 -9.49 -1.47
N GLY A 134 -10.75 -9.32 -0.20
CA GLY A 134 -9.98 -10.28 0.58
C GLY A 134 -10.75 -11.59 0.84
N LEU A 135 -11.92 -11.52 1.47
CA LEU A 135 -12.61 -12.75 1.89
C LEU A 135 -13.37 -13.45 0.76
N GLN A 136 -14.02 -12.72 -0.13
CA GLN A 136 -14.87 -13.34 -1.18
C GLN A 136 -14.06 -13.67 -2.43
N LYS A 137 -13.29 -12.72 -2.98
CA LYS A 137 -12.54 -12.93 -4.23
C LYS A 137 -11.23 -13.67 -4.00
N LEU A 138 -10.38 -13.19 -3.08
CA LEU A 138 -9.10 -13.84 -2.75
C LEU A 138 -9.28 -15.08 -1.87
N LYS A 139 -10.46 -15.28 -1.27
CA LYS A 139 -10.75 -16.38 -0.34
C LYS A 139 -9.74 -16.43 0.81
N ALA A 140 -9.29 -15.27 1.28
CA ALA A 140 -8.41 -15.14 2.42
C ALA A 140 -9.17 -15.50 3.71
N PRO A 141 -8.47 -16.01 4.74
CA PRO A 141 -9.06 -16.28 6.05
C PRO A 141 -9.41 -14.97 6.78
N SER A 142 -10.37 -15.03 7.70
CA SER A 142 -10.91 -13.85 8.39
C SER A 142 -9.85 -13.03 9.14
N TRP A 143 -8.85 -13.67 9.77
CA TRP A 143 -7.79 -12.96 10.50
C TRP A 143 -6.94 -12.02 9.63
N THR A 144 -7.01 -12.12 8.29
CA THR A 144 -6.27 -11.20 7.39
C THR A 144 -6.73 -9.75 7.48
N ILE A 145 -7.85 -9.47 8.16
CA ILE A 145 -8.27 -8.10 8.52
C ILE A 145 -7.20 -7.36 9.35
N LEU A 146 -6.31 -8.08 10.04
CA LEU A 146 -5.18 -7.50 10.75
C LEU A 146 -4.19 -6.79 9.80
N GLY A 147 -4.15 -7.12 8.50
CA GLY A 147 -3.37 -6.35 7.53
C GLY A 147 -3.93 -4.95 7.25
N LEU A 148 -5.20 -4.70 7.63
CA LEU A 148 -5.87 -3.41 7.54
C LEU A 148 -5.85 -2.70 8.91
N LEU A 149 -6.36 -3.37 9.94
CA LEU A 149 -6.59 -2.77 11.26
C LEU A 149 -5.44 -2.98 12.25
N GLY A 150 -4.50 -3.88 11.94
CA GLY A 150 -3.32 -4.12 12.75
C GLY A 150 -2.16 -3.18 12.42
N ASN A 151 -2.37 -2.16 11.59
CA ASN A 151 -1.36 -1.15 11.26
C ASN A 151 -1.44 0.01 12.28
N PRO A 152 -0.50 0.12 13.25
CA PRO A 152 -0.58 1.14 14.29
C PRO A 152 -0.44 2.56 13.74
N TYR A 153 0.23 2.74 12.60
CA TYR A 153 0.30 4.04 11.94
C TYR A 153 -1.10 4.55 11.58
N LEU A 154 -1.98 3.69 11.04
CA LEU A 154 -3.35 4.10 10.71
C LEU A 154 -4.12 4.49 11.96
N VAL A 155 -3.88 3.80 13.10
CA VAL A 155 -4.49 4.16 14.39
C VAL A 155 -4.10 5.58 14.80
N LEU A 156 -2.80 5.90 14.72
CA LEU A 156 -2.24 7.21 15.07
C LEU A 156 -2.61 8.32 14.07
N ALA A 157 -2.91 7.96 12.82
CA ALA A 157 -3.25 8.90 11.76
C ALA A 157 -4.72 9.32 11.74
N MET A 158 -5.62 8.59 12.42
CA MET A 158 -7.06 8.90 12.47
C MET A 158 -7.42 10.32 12.95
N PRO A 159 -6.73 10.95 13.92
CA PRO A 159 -7.14 12.24 14.49
C PRO A 159 -7.22 13.42 13.52
N GLY A 160 -6.52 13.39 12.38
CA GLY A 160 -6.47 14.51 11.44
C GLY A 160 -6.47 14.08 9.97
N PRO A 161 -6.35 15.04 9.04
CA PRO A 161 -6.38 14.76 7.61
C PRO A 161 -5.18 13.89 7.20
N ASN A 162 -5.45 12.74 6.58
CA ASN A 162 -4.41 11.78 6.21
C ASN A 162 -4.63 11.25 4.79
N LYS A 163 -3.59 11.25 3.96
CA LYS A 163 -3.66 10.74 2.57
C LYS A 163 -3.63 9.22 2.46
N GLU A 164 -3.08 8.49 3.43
CA GLU A 164 -2.96 7.02 3.36
C GLU A 164 -4.31 6.32 3.49
N ILE A 165 -5.24 6.87 4.28
CA ILE A 165 -6.60 6.32 4.48
C ILE A 165 -7.43 6.31 3.19
N PRO A 166 -7.58 7.43 2.44
CA PRO A 166 -8.26 7.41 1.14
C PRO A 166 -7.48 6.59 0.10
N LEU A 167 -6.13 6.66 0.09
CA LEU A 167 -5.32 5.82 -0.81
C LEU A 167 -5.56 4.33 -0.57
N LEU A 168 -5.69 3.91 0.68
CA LEU A 168 -6.02 2.53 1.06
C LEU A 168 -7.39 2.11 0.47
N LEU A 169 -8.43 2.92 0.64
CA LEU A 169 -9.74 2.64 0.07
C LEU A 169 -9.69 2.52 -1.46
N LEU A 170 -9.03 3.48 -2.12
CA LEU A 170 -8.88 3.49 -3.56
C LEU A 170 -8.08 2.27 -4.04
N THR A 171 -7.07 1.82 -3.28
CA THR A 171 -6.27 0.63 -3.62
C THR A 171 -7.13 -0.62 -3.56
N LEU A 172 -8.01 -0.75 -2.58
CA LEU A 172 -8.98 -1.85 -2.53
C LEU A 172 -9.96 -1.82 -3.71
N TYR A 173 -10.42 -0.64 -4.13
CA TYR A 173 -11.27 -0.50 -5.33
C TYR A 173 -10.53 -0.86 -6.62
N LEU A 174 -9.28 -0.41 -6.76
CA LEU A 174 -8.40 -0.77 -7.86
C LEU A 174 -8.27 -2.30 -7.95
N VAL A 175 -7.95 -2.96 -6.83
CA VAL A 175 -7.82 -4.42 -6.78
C VAL A 175 -9.15 -5.10 -7.12
N ASP A 176 -10.29 -4.59 -6.66
CA ASP A 176 -11.59 -5.13 -7.04
C ASP A 176 -11.81 -5.09 -8.55
N CYS A 177 -11.47 -3.97 -9.20
CA CYS A 177 -11.59 -3.80 -10.65
C CYS A 177 -10.71 -4.80 -11.41
N LEU A 178 -9.46 -4.98 -10.96
CA LEU A 178 -8.51 -5.92 -11.56
C LEU A 178 -8.90 -7.39 -11.35
N LEU A 179 -9.61 -7.70 -10.26
CA LEU A 179 -10.09 -9.05 -9.93
C LEU A 179 -11.50 -9.35 -10.45
N ARG A 180 -12.13 -8.50 -11.27
CA ARG A 180 -13.40 -8.85 -11.93
C ARG A 180 -13.14 -9.58 -13.25
N ASP A 181 -14.05 -10.47 -13.62
CA ASP A 181 -13.96 -11.22 -14.88
C ASP A 181 -14.04 -10.31 -16.12
N ASP A 182 -14.82 -9.22 -16.04
CA ASP A 182 -14.94 -8.21 -17.10
C ASP A 182 -13.75 -7.24 -17.19
N ARG A 183 -12.79 -7.32 -16.27
CA ARG A 183 -11.54 -6.54 -16.21
C ARG A 183 -11.74 -5.07 -16.63
N ARG A 184 -12.26 -4.26 -15.70
CA ARG A 184 -12.57 -2.84 -15.94
C ARG A 184 -11.32 -1.96 -15.94
N TRP A 185 -10.47 -2.12 -16.96
CA TRP A 185 -9.19 -1.41 -17.10
C TRP A 185 -9.35 0.11 -17.03
N TRP A 186 -10.35 0.68 -17.68
CA TRP A 186 -10.62 2.12 -17.63
C TRP A 186 -10.97 2.61 -16.22
N SER A 187 -11.76 1.85 -15.47
CA SER A 187 -12.04 2.17 -14.07
C SER A 187 -10.78 2.05 -13.21
N ALA A 188 -9.95 1.03 -13.44
CA ALA A 188 -8.66 0.89 -12.75
C ALA A 188 -7.74 2.09 -13.01
N LEU A 189 -7.61 2.53 -14.27
CA LEU A 189 -6.85 3.72 -14.63
C LEU A 189 -7.44 5.00 -14.01
N GLY A 190 -8.76 5.13 -13.98
CA GLY A 190 -9.44 6.24 -13.30
C GLY A 190 -9.13 6.31 -11.80
N PHE A 191 -9.09 5.15 -11.12
CA PHE A 191 -8.66 5.10 -9.72
C PHE A 191 -7.17 5.45 -9.54
N CYS A 192 -6.29 5.00 -10.43
CA CYS A 192 -4.89 5.41 -10.41
C CYS A 192 -4.72 6.92 -10.62
N ALA A 193 -5.49 7.53 -11.52
CA ALA A 193 -5.50 8.97 -11.73
C ALA A 193 -5.99 9.72 -10.48
N LEU A 194 -7.03 9.23 -9.80
CA LEU A 194 -7.47 9.82 -8.53
C LEU A 194 -6.39 9.69 -7.44
N MET A 195 -5.74 8.54 -7.32
CA MET A 195 -4.60 8.38 -6.40
C MET A 195 -3.44 9.30 -6.73
N TYR A 196 -3.19 9.57 -8.01
CA TYR A 196 -2.15 10.53 -8.44
C TYR A 196 -2.43 11.93 -7.87
N THR A 197 -3.69 12.34 -7.77
CA THR A 197 -4.03 13.63 -7.14
C THR A 197 -3.79 13.68 -5.63
N LEU A 198 -3.83 12.53 -4.95
CA LEU A 198 -3.53 12.40 -3.51
C LEU A 198 -2.03 12.25 -3.27
N ARG A 199 -1.36 11.54 -4.18
CA ARG A 199 0.05 11.17 -4.12
C ARG A 199 0.54 10.76 -5.50
N ASP A 200 1.12 11.74 -6.18
CA ASP A 200 1.65 11.66 -7.54
C ASP A 200 2.49 10.39 -7.83
N GLY A 201 3.53 10.12 -7.05
CA GLY A 201 4.42 8.97 -7.28
C GLY A 201 3.69 7.64 -7.16
N TYR A 202 2.82 7.50 -6.16
CA TYR A 202 2.08 6.25 -5.93
C TYR A 202 1.05 5.97 -7.03
N GLY A 203 0.27 6.99 -7.42
CA GLY A 203 -0.71 6.88 -8.50
C GLY A 203 -0.06 6.58 -9.85
N LEU A 204 1.08 7.22 -10.16
CA LEU A 204 1.84 6.97 -11.39
C LEU A 204 2.36 5.52 -11.44
N PHE A 205 2.95 5.03 -10.35
CA PHE A 205 3.44 3.65 -10.27
C PHE A 205 2.33 2.61 -10.44
N LEU A 206 1.17 2.84 -9.82
CA LEU A 206 0.02 1.97 -10.00
C LEU A 206 -0.52 2.04 -11.43
N MET A 207 -0.55 3.22 -12.06
CA MET A 207 -0.97 3.35 -13.45
C MET A 207 -0.06 2.55 -14.39
N LEU A 208 1.26 2.66 -14.22
CA LEU A 208 2.23 1.84 -14.98
C LEU A 208 2.03 0.34 -14.74
N CYS A 209 1.77 -0.05 -13.48
CA CYS A 209 1.46 -1.43 -13.13
C CYS A 209 0.19 -1.91 -13.85
N VAL A 210 -0.90 -1.14 -13.83
CA VAL A 210 -2.16 -1.46 -14.51
C VAL A 210 -1.98 -1.55 -16.02
N CYS A 211 -1.28 -0.59 -16.64
CA CYS A 211 -0.98 -0.63 -18.08
C CYS A 211 -0.15 -1.87 -18.44
N SER A 212 0.84 -2.22 -17.61
CA SER A 212 1.63 -3.43 -17.80
C SER A 212 0.75 -4.68 -17.70
N LEU A 213 -0.11 -4.77 -16.69
CA LEU A 213 -1.06 -5.87 -16.54
C LEU A 213 -2.04 -5.96 -17.72
N TRP A 214 -2.49 -4.82 -18.24
CA TRP A 214 -3.39 -4.74 -19.39
C TRP A 214 -2.76 -5.29 -20.67
N VAL A 215 -1.51 -4.90 -20.96
CA VAL A 215 -0.75 -5.43 -22.11
C VAL A 215 -0.49 -6.94 -21.96
N LEU A 216 -0.21 -7.38 -20.73
CA LEU A 216 0.15 -8.76 -20.40
C LEU A 216 -1.04 -9.67 -20.14
N ASP A 217 -2.26 -9.17 -20.31
CA ASP A 217 -3.47 -9.80 -19.84
C ASP A 217 -3.74 -11.20 -20.46
N LYS A 218 -3.16 -11.43 -21.64
CA LYS A 218 -3.22 -12.71 -22.38
C LYS A 218 -2.11 -13.70 -22.02
N ARG A 219 -1.10 -13.31 -21.22
CA ARG A 219 0.12 -14.10 -20.92
C ARG A 219 0.32 -14.35 -19.42
N GLU A 220 -0.74 -14.83 -18.76
CA GLU A 220 -0.83 -14.95 -17.29
C GLU A 220 0.26 -15.80 -16.61
N ARG A 221 0.88 -16.75 -17.31
CA ARG A 221 1.93 -17.61 -16.73
C ARG A 221 3.26 -16.88 -16.53
N HIS A 222 3.55 -15.89 -17.36
CA HIS A 222 4.82 -15.17 -17.33
C HIS A 222 4.71 -13.81 -16.63
N LEU A 223 3.52 -13.44 -16.16
CA LEU A 223 3.23 -12.14 -15.55
C LEU A 223 4.27 -11.71 -14.49
N PRO A 224 4.64 -12.54 -13.49
CA PRO A 224 5.62 -12.11 -12.48
C PRO A 224 7.02 -11.89 -13.07
N ALA A 225 7.46 -12.78 -13.96
CA ALA A 225 8.77 -12.68 -14.62
C ALA A 225 8.84 -11.47 -15.57
N MET A 226 7.76 -11.19 -16.29
CA MET A 226 7.67 -10.04 -17.20
C MET A 226 7.62 -8.71 -16.42
N MET A 227 6.92 -8.68 -15.28
CA MET A 227 6.91 -7.50 -14.42
C MET A 227 8.28 -7.25 -13.79
N LEU A 228 8.96 -8.30 -13.29
CA LEU A 228 10.35 -8.21 -12.82
C LEU A 228 11.29 -7.72 -13.94
N GLY A 229 11.10 -8.20 -15.17
CA GLY A 229 11.83 -7.73 -16.34
C GLY A 229 11.61 -6.24 -16.59
N LEU A 230 10.35 -5.78 -16.64
CA LEU A 230 10.01 -4.37 -16.85
C LEU A 230 10.57 -3.46 -15.75
N LEU A 231 10.57 -3.94 -14.51
CA LEU A 231 11.13 -3.25 -13.35
C LEU A 231 12.66 -3.18 -13.40
N ALA A 232 13.32 -4.28 -13.75
CA ALA A 232 14.77 -4.30 -13.97
C ALA A 232 15.14 -3.37 -15.13
N THR A 233 14.37 -3.36 -16.21
CA THR A 233 14.55 -2.41 -17.31
C THR A 233 14.37 -0.96 -16.85
N ALA A 234 13.32 -0.65 -16.10
CA ALA A 234 13.09 0.69 -15.57
C ALA A 234 14.24 1.15 -14.63
N ALA A 235 14.77 0.25 -13.80
CA ALA A 235 15.93 0.51 -12.95
C ALA A 235 17.20 0.74 -13.78
N CYS A 236 17.46 -0.10 -14.78
CA CYS A 236 18.61 0.05 -15.68
C CYS A 236 18.55 1.34 -16.51
N LEU A 237 17.35 1.76 -16.91
CA LEU A 237 17.15 2.97 -17.71
C LEU A 237 17.02 4.24 -16.86
N PHE A 238 17.02 4.13 -15.53
CA PHE A 238 16.76 5.27 -14.64
C PHE A 238 17.77 6.42 -14.85
N GLY A 239 19.07 6.12 -14.85
CA GLY A 239 20.13 7.13 -15.07
C GLY A 239 19.99 7.85 -16.42
N PRO A 240 19.92 7.12 -17.54
CA PRO A 240 19.68 7.71 -18.87
C PRO A 240 18.35 8.48 -18.99
N LEU A 241 17.29 8.04 -18.31
CA LEU A 241 16.00 8.73 -18.31
C LEU A 241 16.00 9.97 -17.42
N ALA A 242 16.84 10.00 -16.36
CA ALA A 242 16.95 11.14 -15.46
C ALA A 242 17.52 12.38 -16.11
N SER A 243 18.40 12.23 -17.11
CA SER A 243 18.93 13.35 -17.89
C SER A 243 17.94 13.92 -18.90
N ILE A 244 16.89 13.17 -19.25
CA ILE A 244 15.91 13.55 -20.30
C ILE A 244 14.59 14.01 -19.67
N ALA A 245 14.19 13.45 -18.53
CA ALA A 245 12.93 13.76 -17.86
C ALA A 245 13.13 14.70 -16.65
N PRO A 246 12.62 15.94 -16.67
CA PRO A 246 12.82 16.93 -15.59
C PRO A 246 12.34 16.50 -14.21
N VAL A 247 11.38 15.57 -14.13
CA VAL A 247 10.91 14.98 -12.86
C VAL A 247 11.94 14.01 -12.29
N LEU A 248 12.55 13.20 -13.14
CA LEU A 248 13.61 12.26 -12.73
C LEU A 248 14.92 13.01 -12.43
N GLY A 249 15.22 14.10 -13.16
CA GLY A 249 16.34 14.99 -12.87
C GLY A 249 16.22 15.71 -11.52
N ARG A 250 15.03 16.23 -11.18
CA ARG A 250 14.76 16.76 -9.83
C ARG A 250 14.96 15.70 -8.75
N ASN A 251 14.49 14.48 -9.02
CA ASN A 251 14.69 13.40 -8.08
C ASN A 251 16.19 13.03 -7.95
N LEU A 252 16.95 13.05 -9.03
CA LEU A 252 18.40 12.79 -8.99
C LEU A 252 19.15 13.86 -8.19
N ALA A 253 18.78 15.14 -8.33
CA ALA A 253 19.40 16.24 -7.59
C ALA A 253 19.16 16.11 -6.08
N ILE A 254 17.92 15.86 -5.66
CA ILE A 254 17.59 15.63 -4.24
C ILE A 254 18.33 14.38 -3.71
N TYR A 255 18.62 13.39 -4.57
CA TYR A 255 19.33 12.19 -4.18
C TYR A 255 20.81 12.48 -3.95
N GLN A 256 21.42 13.28 -4.83
CA GLN A 256 22.79 13.76 -4.66
C GLN A 256 22.93 14.55 -3.34
N ASP A 257 21.95 15.37 -2.98
CA ASP A 257 21.92 16.08 -1.70
C ASP A 257 21.79 15.11 -0.50
N LEU A 258 20.96 14.07 -0.62
CA LEU A 258 20.69 13.10 0.44
C LEU A 258 21.70 11.94 0.55
N ILE A 259 22.58 11.72 -0.45
CA ILE A 259 23.65 10.71 -0.38
C ILE A 259 24.52 10.90 0.86
N SER A 260 24.69 12.15 1.28
CA SER A 260 25.48 12.51 2.46
C SER A 260 24.81 12.20 3.82
N SER A 261 23.48 12.02 3.86
CA SER A 261 22.70 11.99 5.11
C SER A 261 21.92 10.70 5.35
N GLN A 262 21.74 9.84 4.35
CA GLN A 262 20.98 8.59 4.46
C GLN A 262 21.90 7.35 4.52
N PRO A 263 21.56 6.29 5.28
CA PRO A 263 22.36 5.07 5.38
C PRO A 263 22.63 4.38 4.02
N VAL A 264 21.66 4.44 3.11
CA VAL A 264 21.82 3.92 1.73
C VAL A 264 22.77 4.77 0.92
N GLY A 265 22.73 6.10 1.11
CA GLY A 265 23.64 7.05 0.49
C GLY A 265 25.08 6.85 0.95
N GLY A 266 25.29 6.67 2.25
CA GLY A 266 26.59 6.36 2.82
C GLY A 266 27.18 5.04 2.29
N LEU A 267 26.37 3.98 2.20
CA LEU A 267 26.83 2.71 1.60
C LEU A 267 27.08 2.82 0.10
N ALA A 268 26.20 3.50 -0.64
CA ALA A 268 26.38 3.73 -2.08
C ALA A 268 27.63 4.57 -2.37
N SER A 269 27.90 5.58 -1.55
CA SER A 269 29.11 6.41 -1.61
C SER A 269 30.35 5.60 -1.25
N ALA A 270 30.30 4.76 -0.21
CA ALA A 270 31.42 3.90 0.17
C ALA A 270 31.76 2.86 -0.91
N LEU A 271 30.75 2.39 -1.64
CA LEU A 271 30.90 1.50 -2.78
C LEU A 271 31.19 2.25 -4.11
N ALA A 272 31.29 3.57 -4.08
CA ALA A 272 31.50 4.44 -5.25
C ALA A 272 30.53 4.17 -6.41
N LEU A 273 29.26 3.88 -6.09
CA LEU A 273 28.24 3.55 -7.10
C LEU A 273 27.82 4.80 -7.89
N ASP A 274 27.98 4.76 -9.21
CA ASP A 274 27.50 5.82 -10.11
C ASP A 274 26.02 5.58 -10.50
N PRO A 275 25.06 6.45 -10.11
CA PRO A 275 23.66 6.28 -10.49
C PRO A 275 23.40 6.39 -12.01
N LEU A 276 24.36 6.91 -12.79
CA LEU A 276 24.27 7.02 -14.25
C LEU A 276 24.75 5.76 -14.98
N SER A 277 25.57 4.93 -14.32
CA SER A 277 26.03 3.64 -14.82
C SER A 277 24.91 2.59 -14.70
N THR A 278 24.73 1.75 -15.73
CA THR A 278 23.64 0.76 -15.77
C THR A 278 23.76 -0.29 -14.65
N LEU A 279 24.97 -0.82 -14.41
CA LEU A 279 25.21 -1.86 -13.41
C LEU A 279 25.13 -1.29 -11.99
N ASP A 280 25.65 -0.10 -11.80
CA ASP A 280 25.64 0.58 -10.50
C ASP A 280 24.23 1.09 -10.17
N GLY A 281 23.47 1.56 -11.16
CA GLY A 281 22.05 1.89 -11.03
C GLY A 281 21.20 0.68 -10.66
N LEU A 282 21.49 -0.51 -11.21
CA LEU A 282 20.83 -1.76 -10.80
C LEU A 282 21.21 -2.16 -9.38
N THR A 283 22.49 -2.04 -9.01
CA THR A 283 22.98 -2.32 -7.65
C THR A 283 22.32 -1.39 -6.64
N LEU A 284 22.24 -0.11 -6.97
CA LEU A 284 21.60 0.92 -6.17
C LEU A 284 20.09 0.69 -6.03
N TYR A 285 19.42 0.25 -7.10
CA TYR A 285 18.03 -0.20 -7.04
C TYR A 285 17.87 -1.43 -6.13
N GLY A 286 18.78 -2.40 -6.19
CA GLY A 286 18.82 -3.54 -5.27
C GLY A 286 18.99 -3.13 -3.81
N LEU A 287 19.90 -2.20 -3.53
CA LEU A 287 20.08 -1.61 -2.20
C LEU A 287 18.81 -0.89 -1.72
N ARG A 288 18.10 -0.18 -2.60
CA ARG A 288 16.81 0.46 -2.28
C ARG A 288 15.69 -0.54 -2.05
N LEU A 289 15.61 -1.62 -2.83
CA LEU A 289 14.63 -2.68 -2.58
C LEU A 289 14.81 -3.27 -1.19
N MET A 290 16.06 -3.57 -0.84
CA MET A 290 16.40 -4.03 0.50
C MET A 290 16.08 -2.97 1.54
N TYR A 291 16.49 -1.73 1.36
CA TYR A 291 16.19 -0.66 2.30
C TYR A 291 14.69 -0.40 2.45
N ASN A 292 13.89 -0.46 1.39
CA ASN A 292 12.45 -0.26 1.48
C ASN A 292 11.72 -1.44 2.11
N LEU A 293 12.28 -2.63 1.97
CA LEU A 293 11.76 -3.82 2.64
C LEU A 293 12.14 -3.83 4.13
N LEU A 294 13.34 -3.35 4.44
CA LEU A 294 14.02 -3.63 5.68
C LEU A 294 14.17 -2.40 6.60
N SER A 295 14.12 -1.16 6.11
CA SER A 295 14.47 0.01 6.92
C SER A 295 13.57 0.16 8.14
N MET A 296 12.25 0.03 7.97
CA MET A 296 11.32 0.03 9.10
C MET A 296 11.48 -1.19 10.03
N ALA A 297 11.81 -2.36 9.47
CA ALA A 297 11.96 -3.59 10.25
C ALA A 297 13.31 -3.69 10.97
N LEU A 298 14.38 -3.10 10.44
CA LEU A 298 15.76 -3.26 10.91
C LEU A 298 16.29 -2.06 11.70
N PHE A 299 15.74 -0.87 11.48
CA PHE A 299 16.14 0.34 12.19
C PHE A 299 14.95 0.95 12.92
N PRO A 300 14.39 0.26 13.91
CA PRO A 300 13.27 0.80 14.67
C PRO A 300 13.73 1.96 15.55
N VAL A 301 13.03 3.07 15.47
CA VAL A 301 13.14 4.16 16.46
C VAL A 301 12.14 3.85 17.56
N LEU A 302 12.57 3.17 18.62
CA LEU A 302 11.68 2.74 19.71
C LEU A 302 11.56 3.76 20.83
N HIS A 303 12.58 4.59 21.00
CA HIS A 303 12.65 5.59 22.06
C HIS A 303 13.00 6.96 21.48
N ASN A 304 12.51 8.01 22.12
CA ASN A 304 12.94 9.38 21.86
C ASN A 304 14.25 9.70 22.61
N GLN A 305 14.80 10.90 22.42
CA GLN A 305 16.00 11.38 23.14
C GLN A 305 15.86 11.41 24.67
N GLU A 306 14.64 11.43 25.18
CA GLU A 306 14.34 11.42 26.62
C GLU A 306 14.17 10.00 27.19
N GLY A 307 14.33 8.96 26.36
CA GLY A 307 14.13 7.57 26.75
C GLY A 307 12.66 7.14 26.85
N GLN A 308 11.70 7.98 26.47
CA GLN A 308 10.28 7.62 26.42
C GLN A 308 9.98 6.76 25.18
N VAL A 309 8.94 5.93 25.25
CA VAL A 309 8.49 5.11 24.11
C VAL A 309 7.97 6.00 22.99
N TYR A 310 8.55 5.85 21.80
CA TYR A 310 8.18 6.58 20.59
C TYR A 310 7.18 5.76 19.76
N TRP A 311 5.88 6.02 19.96
CA TRP A 311 4.80 5.15 19.45
C TRP A 311 4.73 5.05 17.92
N ILE A 312 4.97 6.13 17.20
CA ILE A 312 4.99 6.10 15.73
C ILE A 312 6.15 5.25 15.21
N GLY A 313 7.32 5.29 15.84
CA GLY A 313 8.45 4.46 15.47
C GLY A 313 8.22 2.97 15.77
N LEU A 314 7.55 2.66 16.89
CA LEU A 314 7.04 1.31 17.16
C LEU A 314 6.03 0.86 16.08
N GLY A 315 5.12 1.76 15.69
CA GLY A 315 4.13 1.50 14.65
C GLY A 315 4.76 1.20 13.29
N TYR A 316 5.79 1.96 12.93
CA TYR A 316 6.61 1.72 11.74
C TYR A 316 7.33 0.37 11.81
N TRP A 317 7.91 0.02 12.95
CA TRP A 317 8.57 -1.27 13.13
C TRP A 317 7.63 -2.46 12.94
N LEU A 318 6.48 -2.44 13.62
CA LEU A 318 5.44 -3.47 13.48
C LEU A 318 4.95 -3.56 12.04
N PHE A 319 4.71 -2.42 11.39
CA PHE A 319 4.37 -2.37 9.97
C PHE A 319 5.46 -3.02 9.10
N GLY A 320 6.73 -2.72 9.35
CA GLY A 320 7.89 -3.27 8.66
C GLY A 320 7.93 -4.80 8.73
N ILE A 321 7.71 -5.39 9.91
CA ILE A 321 7.64 -6.84 10.08
C ILE A 321 6.46 -7.43 9.29
N LEU A 322 5.28 -6.82 9.39
CA LEU A 322 4.07 -7.30 8.72
C LEU A 322 4.21 -7.25 7.20
N ILE A 323 4.74 -6.17 6.63
CA ILE A 323 4.92 -6.04 5.18
C ILE A 323 6.01 -7.01 4.68
N LEU A 324 7.10 -7.20 5.42
CA LEU A 324 8.13 -8.19 5.07
C LEU A 324 7.55 -9.60 5.02
N ALA A 325 6.82 -10.02 6.07
CA ALA A 325 6.14 -11.31 6.08
C ALA A 325 5.11 -11.44 4.94
N ALA A 326 4.37 -10.36 4.65
CA ALA A 326 3.38 -10.33 3.58
C ALA A 326 4.00 -10.47 2.18
N LEU A 327 5.13 -9.81 1.93
CA LEU A 327 5.86 -9.87 0.65
C LEU A 327 6.49 -11.24 0.42
N LEU A 328 7.05 -11.88 1.46
CA LEU A 328 7.47 -13.28 1.40
C LEU A 328 6.28 -14.21 1.06
N GLY A 329 5.13 -13.99 1.69
CA GLY A 329 3.89 -14.68 1.37
C GLY A 329 3.44 -14.47 -0.08
N CYS A 330 3.55 -13.25 -0.60
CA CYS A 330 3.26 -12.93 -1.99
C CYS A 330 4.19 -13.69 -2.94
N ALA A 331 5.50 -13.71 -2.68
CA ALA A 331 6.49 -14.44 -3.47
C ALA A 331 6.13 -15.93 -3.57
N LEU A 332 5.90 -16.59 -2.43
CA LEU A 332 5.46 -18.00 -2.41
C LEU A 332 4.14 -18.22 -3.16
N ARG A 333 3.19 -17.29 -3.04
CA ARG A 333 1.88 -17.40 -3.69
C ARG A 333 1.96 -17.27 -5.21
N THR A 334 2.83 -16.39 -5.72
CA THR A 334 3.03 -16.24 -7.16
C THR A 334 3.66 -17.48 -7.82
N GLN A 335 4.41 -18.29 -7.08
CA GLN A 335 5.01 -19.54 -7.56
C GLN A 335 4.01 -20.70 -7.72
N SER A 336 2.75 -20.54 -7.29
CA SER A 336 1.74 -21.60 -7.42
C SER A 336 1.27 -21.78 -8.87
N ASN A 337 1.35 -23.01 -9.37
CA ASN A 337 0.94 -23.37 -10.74
C ASN A 337 -0.56 -23.67 -10.90
N SER A 338 -1.36 -23.58 -9.84
CA SER A 338 -2.79 -23.91 -9.92
C SER A 338 -3.59 -22.84 -10.68
N ARG A 339 -4.32 -23.26 -11.73
CA ARG A 339 -5.23 -22.38 -12.49
C ARG A 339 -6.43 -21.91 -11.66
N SER A 340 -6.88 -22.70 -10.69
CA SER A 340 -8.02 -22.35 -9.82
C SER A 340 -7.72 -21.19 -8.86
N ASP A 341 -6.46 -20.74 -8.82
CA ASP A 341 -5.94 -19.77 -7.88
C ASP A 341 -5.59 -18.41 -8.52
N ARG A 342 -6.04 -18.17 -9.76
CA ARG A 342 -5.74 -16.97 -10.56
C ARG A 342 -5.86 -15.65 -9.77
N HIS A 343 -7.00 -15.41 -9.11
CA HIS A 343 -7.22 -14.19 -8.32
C HIS A 343 -6.18 -14.02 -7.20
N ARG A 344 -5.83 -15.11 -6.51
CA ARG A 344 -4.84 -15.08 -5.42
C ARG A 344 -3.45 -14.76 -5.94
N ARG A 345 -3.08 -15.32 -7.10
CA ARG A 345 -1.80 -15.00 -7.74
C ARG A 345 -1.75 -13.57 -8.24
N LEU A 346 -2.85 -13.06 -8.81
CA LEU A 346 -2.91 -11.68 -9.30
C LEU A 346 -2.79 -10.69 -8.13
N GLY A 347 -3.49 -10.93 -7.02
CA GLY A 347 -3.34 -10.12 -5.81
C GLY A 347 -1.92 -10.15 -5.24
N ALA A 348 -1.28 -11.33 -5.20
CA ALA A 348 0.11 -11.47 -4.77
C ALA A 348 1.10 -10.77 -5.73
N ALA A 349 0.90 -10.90 -7.05
CA ALA A 349 1.71 -10.24 -8.05
C ALA A 349 1.58 -8.72 -7.96
N LEU A 350 0.36 -8.20 -7.76
CA LEU A 350 0.13 -6.77 -7.54
C LEU A 350 0.88 -6.28 -6.29
N GLY A 351 0.82 -7.01 -5.18
CA GLY A 351 1.57 -6.68 -3.96
C GLY A 351 3.09 -6.57 -4.20
N LEU A 352 3.68 -7.55 -4.88
CA LEU A 352 5.11 -7.52 -5.24
C LEU A 352 5.42 -6.36 -6.19
N CYS A 353 4.59 -6.13 -7.21
CA CYS A 353 4.85 -5.11 -8.20
C CYS A 353 4.72 -3.70 -7.65
N VAL A 354 3.78 -3.46 -6.74
CA VAL A 354 3.72 -2.20 -5.99
C VAL A 354 5.01 -2.01 -5.20
N TRP A 355 5.50 -3.04 -4.51
CA TRP A 355 6.76 -2.96 -3.77
C TRP A 355 7.97 -2.63 -4.64
N PHE A 356 8.12 -3.33 -5.77
CA PHE A 356 9.20 -3.05 -6.70
C PHE A 356 9.10 -1.64 -7.30
N MET A 357 7.91 -1.22 -7.75
CA MET A 357 7.71 0.11 -8.34
C MET A 357 7.95 1.24 -7.33
N VAL A 358 7.44 1.10 -6.10
CA VAL A 358 7.71 2.03 -5.00
C VAL A 358 9.22 2.20 -4.79
N SER A 359 9.99 1.13 -4.97
CA SER A 359 11.44 1.13 -4.79
C SER A 359 12.24 1.69 -5.97
N LEU A 360 11.58 2.02 -7.09
CA LEU A 360 12.20 2.77 -8.19
C LEU A 360 12.41 4.25 -7.82
N SER A 361 11.55 4.80 -6.95
CA SER A 361 11.70 6.19 -6.52
C SER A 361 12.84 6.34 -5.52
N LEU A 362 13.59 7.43 -5.69
CA LEU A 362 14.75 7.81 -4.88
C LEU A 362 14.39 8.18 -3.42
N PHE A 363 13.13 8.57 -3.14
CA PHE A 363 12.70 9.15 -1.84
C PHE A 363 11.60 8.37 -1.13
N VAL A 364 11.37 7.13 -1.51
CA VAL A 364 10.19 6.42 -1.04
C VAL A 364 10.50 5.61 0.20
N GLN A 365 9.97 6.08 1.32
CA GLN A 365 9.97 5.39 2.60
C GLN A 365 9.08 4.12 2.52
N PRO A 366 9.28 3.09 3.37
CA PRO A 366 8.43 1.89 3.31
C PRO A 366 6.94 2.15 3.58
N ARG A 367 6.59 3.31 4.16
CA ARG A 367 5.20 3.69 4.49
C ARG A 367 4.31 3.81 3.27
N TYR A 368 4.89 3.99 2.09
CA TYR A 368 4.16 4.01 0.82
C TYR A 368 3.57 2.63 0.45
N LEU A 369 3.97 1.56 1.15
CA LEU A 369 3.37 0.23 1.02
C LEU A 369 2.15 0.04 1.93
N MET A 370 1.82 1.00 2.80
CA MET A 370 0.67 0.89 3.71
C MET A 370 -0.65 0.65 2.97
N PRO A 371 -0.96 1.34 1.86
CA PRO A 371 -2.22 1.12 1.15
C PRO A 371 -2.35 -0.28 0.52
N ILE A 372 -1.23 -0.95 0.21
CA ILE A 372 -1.25 -2.31 -0.39
C ILE A 372 -1.15 -3.42 0.66
N LEU A 373 -0.77 -3.10 1.91
CA LEU A 373 -0.60 -4.08 2.99
C LEU A 373 -1.78 -5.04 3.14
N PRO A 374 -3.06 -4.62 3.15
CA PRO A 374 -4.17 -5.56 3.32
C PRO A 374 -4.21 -6.63 2.23
N ILE A 375 -3.86 -6.27 0.99
CA ILE A 375 -3.83 -7.20 -0.15
C ILE A 375 -2.64 -8.16 -0.03
N ALA A 376 -1.46 -7.64 0.33
CA ALA A 376 -0.27 -8.46 0.56
C ALA A 376 -0.51 -9.44 1.74
N PHE A 377 -1.16 -8.98 2.80
CA PHE A 377 -1.49 -9.81 3.97
C PHE A 377 -2.59 -10.83 3.65
N ALA A 378 -3.56 -10.48 2.80
CA ALA A 378 -4.52 -11.42 2.24
C ALA A 378 -3.80 -12.54 1.44
N ALA A 379 -2.79 -12.20 0.63
CA ALA A 379 -1.98 -13.17 -0.08
C ALA A 379 -1.23 -14.12 0.88
N LEU A 380 -0.58 -13.58 1.92
CA LEU A 380 0.02 -14.37 3.00
C LEU A 380 -1.02 -15.28 3.68
N GLY A 381 -2.25 -14.80 3.88
CA GLY A 381 -3.30 -15.63 4.45
C GLY A 381 -3.76 -16.80 3.59
N THR A 382 -3.45 -16.78 2.28
CA THR A 382 -3.80 -17.85 1.34
C THR A 382 -2.70 -18.88 1.12
N VAL A 383 -1.52 -18.72 1.72
CA VAL A 383 -0.48 -19.77 1.70
C VAL A 383 -0.73 -20.83 2.78
N SER A 384 0.01 -21.94 2.72
CA SER A 384 -0.12 -23.02 3.72
C SER A 384 0.20 -22.51 5.13
N SER A 385 -0.37 -23.13 6.17
CA SER A 385 -0.11 -22.72 7.56
C SER A 385 1.38 -22.75 7.91
N ARG A 386 2.10 -23.79 7.45
CA ARG A 386 3.55 -23.94 7.63
C ARG A 386 4.33 -22.82 6.94
N SER A 387 4.02 -22.54 5.66
CA SER A 387 4.67 -21.48 4.90
C SER A 387 4.43 -20.09 5.51
N ARG A 388 3.22 -19.84 6.00
CA ARG A 388 2.86 -18.59 6.67
C ARG A 388 3.68 -18.39 7.95
N TRP A 389 3.77 -19.41 8.80
CA TRP A 389 4.60 -19.34 10.00
C TRP A 389 6.07 -19.12 9.66
N LEU A 390 6.57 -19.81 8.62
CA LEU A 390 7.93 -19.57 8.13
C LEU A 390 8.14 -18.10 7.72
N CYS A 391 7.24 -17.50 6.93
CA CYS A 391 7.36 -16.10 6.52
C CYS A 391 7.37 -15.14 7.72
N ILE A 392 6.48 -15.37 8.70
CA ILE A 392 6.39 -14.54 9.91
C ILE A 392 7.64 -14.70 10.76
N SER A 393 8.05 -15.93 11.05
CA SER A 393 9.25 -16.22 11.83
C SER A 393 10.51 -15.68 11.17
N THR A 394 10.65 -15.78 9.85
CA THR A 394 11.76 -15.20 9.11
C THR A 394 11.76 -13.67 9.21
N ALA A 395 10.60 -13.01 9.05
CA ALA A 395 10.51 -11.56 9.16
C ALA A 395 10.90 -11.06 10.57
N VAL A 396 10.41 -11.74 11.61
CA VAL A 396 10.74 -11.44 13.01
C VAL A 396 12.21 -11.72 13.30
N ALA A 397 12.74 -12.85 12.87
CA ALA A 397 14.14 -13.21 13.08
C ALA A 397 15.09 -12.20 12.42
N ILE A 398 14.86 -11.85 11.16
CA ILE A 398 15.64 -10.83 10.44
C ILE A 398 15.62 -9.49 11.20
N SER A 399 14.43 -9.08 11.66
CA SER A 399 14.26 -7.84 12.43
C SER A 399 15.02 -7.86 13.76
N LEU A 400 14.85 -8.90 14.58
CA LEU A 400 15.53 -9.04 15.87
C LEU A 400 17.04 -9.17 15.72
N THR A 401 17.52 -9.90 14.71
CA THR A 401 18.95 -10.01 14.42
C THR A 401 19.53 -8.65 14.06
N ALA A 402 18.84 -7.83 13.26
CA ALA A 402 19.32 -6.49 12.95
C ALA A 402 19.36 -5.57 14.17
N ILE A 403 18.34 -5.63 15.03
CA ILE A 403 18.33 -4.89 16.31
C ILE A 403 19.54 -5.30 17.16
N LEU A 404 19.77 -6.61 17.32
CA LEU A 404 20.90 -7.14 18.09
C LEU A 404 22.24 -6.71 17.49
N ILE A 405 22.41 -6.78 16.17
CA ILE A 405 23.63 -6.34 15.49
C ILE A 405 23.86 -4.84 15.73
N ASN A 406 22.84 -4.00 15.60
CA ASN A 406 22.97 -2.57 15.84
C ASN A 406 23.35 -2.26 17.29
N GLN A 407 22.79 -2.99 18.26
CA GLN A 407 23.16 -2.88 19.67
C GLN A 407 24.61 -3.32 19.93
N VAL A 408 25.04 -4.45 19.38
CA VAL A 408 26.40 -4.99 19.55
C VAL A 408 27.45 -4.08 18.91
N LEU A 409 27.13 -3.46 17.76
CA LEU A 409 28.03 -2.56 17.07
C LEU A 409 28.10 -1.16 17.71
N GLU A 410 27.43 -0.94 18.85
CA GLU A 410 27.30 0.37 19.53
C GLU A 410 26.90 1.49 18.56
N ARG A 411 26.19 1.14 17.47
CA ARG A 411 25.62 2.14 16.58
C ARG A 411 24.51 2.77 17.39
N ALA A 412 24.72 4.03 17.77
CA ALA A 412 23.72 4.83 18.46
C ALA A 412 22.35 4.55 17.82
N SER A 413 21.39 4.09 18.62
CA SER A 413 20.00 4.03 18.16
C SER A 413 19.69 5.38 17.53
N LEU A 414 19.07 5.38 16.35
CA LEU A 414 18.64 6.63 15.71
C LEU A 414 17.70 7.35 16.68
N GLU A 415 18.25 8.28 17.44
CA GLU A 415 17.51 9.09 18.39
C GLU A 415 16.83 10.20 17.62
N VAL A 416 15.50 10.17 17.60
CA VAL A 416 14.71 11.26 17.04
C VAL A 416 14.59 12.32 18.12
N GLY A 417 15.11 13.51 17.83
CA GLY A 417 14.92 14.68 18.69
C GLY A 417 13.45 15.10 18.77
N PRO A 418 13.08 15.89 19.78
CA PRO A 418 11.71 16.37 19.92
C PRO A 418 11.30 17.08 18.64
N GLU A 419 10.36 16.50 17.90
CA GLU A 419 9.82 17.13 16.70
C GLU A 419 9.06 18.38 17.16
N GLN A 420 9.56 19.56 16.81
CA GLN A 420 8.88 20.82 17.13
C GLN A 420 7.74 21.03 16.14
N PHE A 421 6.54 20.55 16.51
CA PHE A 421 5.33 20.86 15.78
C PHE A 421 4.64 22.08 16.36
N ALA A 422 4.26 23.02 15.50
CA ALA A 422 3.23 23.98 15.87
C ALA A 422 1.92 23.21 16.14
N THR A 423 1.21 23.58 17.21
CA THR A 423 -0.09 22.99 17.54
C THR A 423 -1.04 23.16 16.35
N PRO A 424 -1.54 22.07 15.75
CA PRO A 424 -2.33 22.17 14.54
C PRO A 424 -3.77 22.63 14.85
N PRO A 425 -4.47 23.24 13.86
CA PRO A 425 -5.78 23.87 14.09
C PRO A 425 -6.91 22.91 14.48
N TYR A 426 -6.70 21.60 14.31
CA TYR A 426 -7.66 20.57 14.71
C TYR A 426 -7.59 20.20 16.20
N ILE A 427 -6.61 20.72 16.93
CA ILE A 427 -6.56 20.66 18.38
C ILE A 427 -7.39 21.81 18.94
N TRP A 428 -8.33 21.49 19.83
CA TRP A 428 -9.11 22.49 20.54
C TRP A 428 -8.18 23.32 21.42
N GLN A 429 -7.97 24.58 21.02
CA GLN A 429 -7.27 25.53 21.86
C GLN A 429 -8.21 25.89 23.02
N SER A 430 -7.83 25.54 24.24
CA SER A 430 -8.53 25.92 25.47
C SER A 430 -8.21 27.35 25.89
#